data_AF-A0A522XFA1-F1
#
_entry.id   AF-A0A522XFA1-F1
#
_cell.length_a   1.000
_cell.length_b   1.000
_cell.length_c   1.000
_cell.angle_alpha   90.00
_cell.angle_beta   90.00
_cell.angle_gamma   90.00
#
_symmetry.space_group_name_H-M   'P 1'
#
loop_
_entity.id
_entity.type
_entity.pdbx_description
1 polymer ?
#
loop_
_entity_poly.entity_id
_entity_poly.type
_entity_poly.pdbx_seq_one_letter_code
_entity_poly.pdbx_strand_id
1 'polypeptide(L)'
;MDELLLQQGKDLHELRKQTKRVRYLMTIFGDLYSPTYQAYLADMKELQEILGHLQDSYVMGEFLSEALNKDFAKVAPELAQQLRETRYQNWLRWQGLQRRYLSPPIRQVFRSEILNGYQAQR
;
A
#
# COMPACT_ATOMS: atom_id res chain seq x y z
N MET A 1 15.80 -8.86 2.20
CA MET A 1 14.50 -8.24 1.86
C MET A 1 13.36 -8.89 2.63
N ASP A 2 13.14 -10.20 2.47
CA ASP A 2 12.06 -10.90 3.19
C ASP A 2 12.17 -10.74 4.73
N GLU A 3 13.38 -10.82 5.31
CA GLU A 3 13.58 -10.54 6.75
C GLU A 3 13.25 -9.09 7.14
N LEU A 4 13.63 -8.10 6.32
CA LEU A 4 13.31 -6.69 6.58
C LEU A 4 11.80 -6.47 6.53
N LEU A 5 11.12 -7.06 5.55
CA LEU A 5 9.67 -6.98 5.40
C LEU A 5 8.92 -7.68 6.55
N LEU A 6 9.44 -8.81 7.05
CA LEU A 6 8.92 -9.47 8.24
C LEU A 6 9.08 -8.60 9.49
N GLN A 7 10.25 -7.98 9.67
CA GLN A 7 10.49 -7.03 10.77
C GLN A 7 9.58 -5.80 10.71
N GLN A 8 9.33 -5.29 9.49
CA GLN A 8 8.48 -4.13 9.24
C GLN A 8 7.00 -4.51 9.08
N GLY A 9 6.63 -5.79 9.25
CA GLY A 9 5.28 -6.28 8.97
C GLY A 9 4.20 -5.56 9.78
N LYS A 10 4.51 -5.25 11.05
CA LYS A 10 3.63 -4.44 11.92
C LYS A 10 3.45 -3.02 11.38
N ASP A 11 4.53 -2.36 11.00
CA ASP A 11 4.50 -0.97 10.52
C ASP A 11 3.80 -0.86 9.17
N LEU A 12 4.02 -1.81 8.26
CA LEU A 12 3.30 -1.91 6.99
C LEU A 12 1.82 -2.20 7.19
N HIS A 13 1.46 -3.03 8.16
CA HIS A 13 0.07 -3.31 8.51
C HIS A 13 -0.63 -2.07 9.10
N GLU A 14 0.02 -1.33 9.99
CA GLU A 14 -0.50 -0.06 10.49
C GLU A 14 -0.63 0.98 9.37
N LEU A 15 0.39 1.09 8.51
CA LEU A 15 0.35 1.98 7.35
C LEU A 15 -0.85 1.65 6.44
N ARG A 16 -1.10 0.36 6.16
CA ARG A 16 -2.28 -0.08 5.39
C ARG A 16 -3.59 0.35 6.02
N LYS A 17 -3.72 0.27 7.35
CA LYS A 17 -4.91 0.75 8.09
C LYS A 17 -5.08 2.27 7.93
N GLN A 18 -4.00 3.04 8.05
CA GLN A 18 -4.06 4.49 7.85
C GLN A 18 -4.39 4.86 6.39
N THR A 19 -3.79 4.21 5.40
CA THR A 19 -4.10 4.41 3.98
C THR A 19 -5.58 4.14 3.69
N LYS A 20 -6.15 3.05 4.23
CA LYS A 20 -7.59 2.76 4.13
C LYS A 20 -8.44 3.89 4.70
N ARG A 21 -8.10 4.36 5.90
CA ARG A 21 -8.84 5.45 6.57
C ARG A 21 -8.79 6.74 5.75
N VAL A 22 -7.62 7.14 5.28
CA VAL A 22 -7.45 8.33 4.44
C VAL A 22 -8.23 8.18 3.15
N ARG A 23 -8.11 7.05 2.43
CA ARG A 23 -8.86 6.80 1.20
C ARG A 23 -10.37 6.89 1.42
N TYR A 24 -10.90 6.30 2.50
CA TYR A 24 -12.33 6.34 2.77
C TYR A 24 -12.82 7.77 3.02
N LEU A 25 -12.12 8.52 3.87
CA LEU A 25 -12.42 9.93 4.08
C LEU A 25 -12.36 10.71 2.76
N MET A 26 -11.33 10.46 1.94
CA MET A 26 -11.19 11.15 0.67
C MET A 26 -12.28 10.80 -0.35
N THR A 27 -12.72 9.55 -0.36
CA THR A 27 -13.78 9.09 -1.25
C THR A 27 -15.10 9.78 -0.93
N ILE A 28 -15.41 9.98 0.36
CA ILE A 28 -16.65 10.65 0.80
C ILE A 28 -16.76 12.07 0.26
N PHE A 29 -15.64 12.80 0.22
CA PHE A 29 -15.62 14.19 -0.23
C PHE A 29 -15.18 14.36 -1.68
N GLY A 30 -14.90 13.27 -2.41
CA GLY A 30 -14.26 13.34 -3.72
C GLY A 30 -14.93 14.30 -4.71
N ASP A 31 -16.25 14.27 -4.78
CA ASP A 31 -17.03 15.08 -5.74
C ASP A 31 -16.94 16.59 -5.46
N LEU A 32 -16.48 17.00 -4.28
CA LEU A 32 -16.36 18.40 -3.86
C LEU A 32 -14.96 18.98 -4.11
N TYR A 33 -14.03 18.20 -4.64
CA TYR A 33 -12.61 18.56 -4.73
C TYR A 33 -12.09 18.57 -6.17
N SER A 34 -10.91 19.17 -6.35
CA SER A 34 -10.24 19.36 -7.64
C SER A 34 -9.82 18.03 -8.31
N PRO A 35 -9.50 18.04 -9.62
CA PRO A 35 -8.84 16.91 -10.28
C PRO A 35 -7.52 16.49 -9.62
N THR A 36 -6.78 17.42 -9.02
CA THR A 36 -5.54 17.13 -8.27
C THR A 36 -5.83 16.25 -7.06
N TYR A 37 -6.92 16.54 -6.33
CA TYR A 37 -7.37 15.69 -5.24
C TYR A 37 -7.74 14.27 -5.71
N GLN A 38 -8.39 14.16 -6.87
CA GLN A 38 -8.72 12.87 -7.47
C GLN A 38 -7.46 12.06 -7.84
N ALA A 39 -6.40 12.72 -8.29
CA ALA A 39 -5.11 12.08 -8.51
C ALA A 39 -4.50 11.55 -7.19
N TYR A 40 -4.59 12.33 -6.10
CA TYR A 40 -4.16 11.83 -4.78
C TYR A 40 -5.04 10.68 -4.27
N LEU A 41 -6.35 10.70 -4.53
CA LEU A 41 -7.24 9.59 -4.21
C LEU A 41 -6.85 8.31 -4.99
N ALA A 42 -6.43 8.45 -6.24
CA ALA A 42 -5.91 7.35 -7.04
C ALA A 42 -4.61 6.78 -6.44
N ASP A 43 -3.67 7.63 -6.03
CA ASP A 43 -2.47 7.19 -5.31
C ASP A 43 -2.82 6.43 -4.01
N MET A 44 -3.82 6.87 -3.25
CA MET A 44 -4.26 6.18 -2.02
C MET A 44 -4.89 4.81 -2.31
N LYS A 45 -5.60 4.65 -3.44
CA LYS A 45 -6.09 3.35 -3.91
C LYS A 45 -4.92 2.43 -4.25
N GLU A 46 -3.95 2.93 -5.01
CA GLU A 46 -2.77 2.16 -5.39
C GLU A 46 -1.94 1.75 -4.16
N LEU A 47 -1.69 2.67 -3.21
CA LEU A 47 -1.01 2.36 -1.96
C LEU A 47 -1.74 1.26 -1.18
N GLN A 48 -3.07 1.31 -1.11
CA GLN A 48 -3.85 0.28 -0.42
C GLN A 48 -3.70 -1.09 -1.10
N GLU A 49 -3.75 -1.14 -2.44
CA GLU A 49 -3.59 -2.38 -3.21
C GLU A 49 -2.21 -2.99 -3.00
N ILE A 50 -1.15 -2.20 -3.16
CA ILE A 50 0.23 -2.66 -2.98
C ILE A 50 0.46 -3.21 -1.57
N LEU A 51 0.04 -2.47 -0.54
CA LEU A 51 0.17 -2.89 0.85
C LEU A 51 -0.70 -4.13 1.16
N GLY A 52 -1.84 -4.28 0.47
CA GLY A 52 -2.66 -5.48 0.50
C GLY A 52 -1.90 -6.68 -0.04
N HIS A 53 -1.37 -6.59 -1.27
CA HIS A 53 -0.63 -7.68 -1.90
C HIS A 53 0.62 -8.10 -1.13
N LEU A 54 1.34 -7.13 -0.54
CA LEU A 54 2.47 -7.45 0.35
C LEU A 54 2.02 -8.29 1.54
N GLN A 55 0.97 -7.86 2.26
CA GLN A 55 0.44 -8.58 3.40
C GLN A 55 -0.11 -9.96 3.00
N ASP A 56 -0.92 -10.02 1.94
CA ASP A 56 -1.57 -11.26 1.49
C ASP A 56 -0.55 -12.31 1.06
N SER A 57 0.57 -11.90 0.45
CA SER A 57 1.65 -12.81 0.08
C SER A 57 2.34 -13.46 1.29
N TYR A 58 2.48 -12.73 2.40
CA TYR A 58 3.03 -13.28 3.65
C TYR A 58 2.05 -14.25 4.30
N VAL A 59 0.79 -13.82 4.47
CA VAL A 59 -0.27 -14.65 5.05
C VAL A 59 -0.46 -15.94 4.25
N MET A 60 -0.37 -15.88 2.91
CA MET A 60 -0.43 -17.07 2.06
C MET A 60 0.71 -18.06 2.35
N GLY A 61 1.94 -17.58 2.52
CA GLY A 61 3.08 -18.46 2.83
C GLY A 61 2.96 -19.13 4.21
N GLU A 62 2.50 -18.39 5.21
CA GLU A 62 2.22 -18.93 6.55
C GLU A 62 1.08 -19.95 6.49
N PHE A 63 -0.04 -19.58 5.88
CA PHE A 63 -1.20 -20.46 5.70
C PHE A 63 -0.83 -21.77 5.00
N LEU A 64 -0.04 -21.72 3.91
CA LEU A 64 0.39 -22.91 3.20
C LEU A 64 1.29 -23.79 4.06
N SER A 65 2.16 -23.19 4.88
CA SER A 65 3.04 -23.96 5.78
C SER A 65 2.25 -24.66 6.88
N GLU A 66 1.28 -23.96 7.47
CA GLU A 66 0.37 -24.51 8.46
C GLU A 66 -0.48 -25.64 7.87
N ALA A 67 -1.10 -25.41 6.71
CA ALA A 67 -1.98 -26.38 6.05
C ALA A 67 -1.23 -27.66 5.63
N LEU A 68 0.03 -27.55 5.24
CA LEU A 68 0.87 -28.69 4.84
C LEU A 68 1.59 -29.36 6.02
N ASN A 69 1.54 -28.74 7.21
CA ASN A 69 2.35 -29.09 8.38
C ASN A 69 3.85 -29.28 8.03
N LYS A 70 4.33 -28.47 7.08
CA LYS A 70 5.67 -28.52 6.50
C LYS A 70 6.02 -27.14 6.00
N ASP A 71 7.31 -26.85 5.89
CA ASP A 71 7.77 -25.67 5.16
C ASP A 71 7.28 -25.74 3.70
N PHE A 72 6.31 -24.88 3.35
CA PHE A 72 5.69 -24.91 2.03
C PHE A 72 6.71 -24.63 0.91
N ALA A 73 7.77 -23.87 1.20
CA ALA A 73 8.79 -23.55 0.22
C ALA A 73 9.60 -24.77 -0.22
N LYS A 74 9.63 -25.82 0.61
CA LYS A 74 10.21 -27.13 0.25
C LYS A 74 9.24 -28.02 -0.50
N VAL A 75 7.94 -27.86 -0.26
CA VAL A 75 6.88 -28.67 -0.90
C VAL A 75 6.56 -28.15 -2.30
N ALA A 76 6.51 -26.82 -2.47
CA ALA A 76 6.15 -26.15 -3.72
C ALA A 76 7.13 -24.99 -4.00
N PRO A 77 8.37 -25.28 -4.42
CA PRO A 77 9.41 -24.28 -4.59
C PRO A 77 9.09 -23.25 -5.69
N GLU A 78 8.41 -23.65 -6.77
CA GLU A 78 7.99 -22.76 -7.85
C GLU A 78 6.95 -21.74 -7.36
N LEU A 79 5.97 -22.19 -6.57
CA LEU A 79 4.98 -21.32 -5.97
C LEU A 79 5.62 -20.35 -4.96
N ALA A 80 6.55 -20.84 -4.14
CA ALA A 80 7.32 -19.99 -3.25
C ALA A 80 8.14 -18.93 -4.01
N GLN A 81 8.68 -19.27 -5.18
CA GLN A 81 9.36 -18.32 -6.05
C GLN A 81 8.39 -17.26 -6.60
N GLN A 82 7.20 -17.66 -7.07
CA GLN A 82 6.18 -16.72 -7.54
C GLN A 82 5.73 -15.75 -6.44
N LEU A 83 5.56 -16.23 -5.21
CA LEU A 83 5.23 -15.38 -4.07
C LEU A 83 6.36 -14.39 -3.77
N ARG A 84 7.64 -14.83 -3.78
CA ARG A 84 8.79 -13.94 -3.61
C ARG A 84 8.86 -12.86 -4.69
N GLU A 85 8.67 -13.23 -5.95
CA GLU A 85 8.67 -12.28 -7.06
C GLU A 85 7.55 -11.26 -6.92
N THR A 86 6.34 -11.72 -6.59
CA THR A 86 5.19 -10.85 -6.35
C THR A 86 5.48 -9.84 -5.22
N ARG A 87 6.12 -10.28 -4.13
CA ARG A 87 6.53 -9.36 -3.05
C ARG A 87 7.55 -8.33 -3.53
N TYR A 88 8.57 -8.77 -4.27
CA TYR A 88 9.60 -7.88 -4.79
C TYR A 88 9.01 -6.79 -5.69
N GLN A 89 8.12 -7.16 -6.62
CA GLN A 89 7.47 -6.19 -7.51
C GLN A 89 6.60 -5.20 -6.75
N ASN A 90 5.80 -5.68 -5.78
CA ASN A 90 5.00 -4.78 -4.94
C ASN A 90 5.86 -3.88 -4.05
N TRP A 91 7.01 -4.36 -3.58
CA TRP A 91 7.96 -3.55 -2.82
C TRP A 91 8.54 -2.41 -3.66
N LEU A 92 8.93 -2.66 -4.92
CA LEU A 92 9.43 -1.61 -5.81
C LEU A 92 8.37 -0.54 -6.08
N ARG A 93 7.11 -0.96 -6.33
CA ARG A 93 5.98 -0.05 -6.50
C ARG A 93 5.73 0.78 -5.23
N TRP A 94 5.73 0.14 -4.06
CA TRP A 94 5.59 0.82 -2.77
C TRP A 94 6.70 1.86 -2.57
N GLN A 95 7.96 1.52 -2.85
CA GLN A 95 9.06 2.47 -2.71
C GLN A 95 8.90 3.71 -3.61
N GLY A 96 8.32 3.56 -4.81
CA GLY A 96 7.98 4.68 -5.68
C GLY A 96 7.04 5.69 -5.00
N LEU A 97 5.92 5.20 -4.48
CA LEU A 97 4.93 6.02 -3.78
C LEU A 97 5.45 6.52 -2.43
N GLN A 98 6.19 5.69 -1.69
CA GLN A 98 6.82 6.08 -0.42
C GLN A 98 7.73 7.29 -0.61
N ARG A 99 8.64 7.26 -1.61
CA ARG A 99 9.52 8.40 -1.90
C ARG A 99 8.74 9.65 -2.27
N ARG A 100 7.67 9.50 -3.07
CA ARG A 100 6.76 10.61 -3.42
C ARG A 100 6.15 11.25 -2.17
N TYR A 101 5.60 10.48 -1.24
CA TYR A 101 4.95 11.02 -0.03
C TYR A 101 5.94 11.43 1.08
N LEU A 102 7.19 10.99 1.01
CA LEU A 102 8.29 11.50 1.83
C LEU A 102 8.86 12.82 1.29
N SER A 103 8.51 13.24 0.08
CA SER A 103 8.91 14.53 -0.49
C SER A 103 8.15 15.68 0.19
N PRO A 104 8.84 16.68 0.81
CA PRO A 104 8.17 17.81 1.45
C PRO A 104 7.25 18.62 0.53
N PRO A 105 7.64 18.96 -0.73
CA PRO A 105 6.76 19.63 -1.67
C PRO A 105 5.45 18.87 -1.93
N ILE A 106 5.52 17.55 -2.13
CA ILE A 106 4.33 16.73 -2.37
C ILE A 106 3.42 16.75 -1.14
N ARG A 107 3.96 16.64 0.07
CA ARG A 107 3.16 16.74 1.29
C ARG A 107 2.47 18.08 1.43
N GLN A 108 3.17 19.17 1.07
CA GLN A 108 2.60 20.51 1.15
C GLN A 108 1.47 20.71 0.15
N VAL A 109 1.64 20.27 -1.10
CA VAL A 109 0.58 20.33 -2.11
C VAL A 109 -0.61 19.47 -1.68
N PHE A 110 -0.38 18.22 -1.27
CA PHE A 110 -1.47 17.35 -0.81
C PHE A 110 -2.23 17.95 0.36
N ARG A 111 -1.53 18.51 1.36
CA ARG A 111 -2.17 19.22 2.48
C ARG A 111 -3.00 20.41 2.01
N SER A 112 -2.48 21.18 1.05
CA SER A 112 -3.18 22.35 0.51
C SER A 112 -4.45 21.96 -0.23
N GLU A 113 -4.41 20.89 -1.03
CA GLU A 113 -5.61 20.34 -1.70
C GLU A 113 -6.68 19.92 -0.69
N ILE A 114 -6.30 19.27 0.42
CA ILE A 114 -7.25 18.87 1.47
C ILE A 114 -7.91 20.09 2.12
N LEU A 115 -7.15 21.15 2.38
CA LEU A 115 -7.62 22.34 3.08
C LEU A 115 -8.45 23.27 2.19
N ASN A 116 -8.14 23.35 0.89
CA ASN A 116 -8.71 24.35 -0.02
C ASN A 116 -9.87 23.80 -0.89
N GLY A 117 -10.26 22.53 -0.71
CA GLY A 117 -11.15 21.78 -1.60
C GLY A 117 -12.42 22.48 -2.08
N TYR A 118 -13.05 23.30 -1.24
CA TYR A 118 -14.29 23.99 -1.57
C TYR A 118 -14.10 25.35 -2.27
N GLN A 119 -12.92 25.97 -2.15
CA GLN A 119 -12.72 27.36 -2.59
C GLN A 119 -12.32 27.50 -4.07
N ALA A 120 -11.93 26.41 -4.73
CA ALA A 120 -11.43 26.44 -6.11
C ALA A 120 -12.50 26.36 -7.21
N GLN A 121 -13.80 26.27 -6.85
CA GLN A 121 -14.92 26.21 -7.80
C GLN A 121 -15.78 27.50 -7.83
N ARG A 122 -15.29 28.61 -7.26
CA ARG A 122 -15.89 29.95 -7.40
C ARG A 122 -14.98 30.89 -8.15
#